data_AF-A0A2D7SZV1-F1
#
_entry.id   AF-A0A2D7SZV1-F1
#
_cell.length_a   1.000
_cell.length_b   1.000
_cell.length_c   1.000
_cell.angle_alpha   90.00
_cell.angle_beta   90.00
_cell.angle_gamma   90.00
#
_symmetry.space_group_name_H-M   'P 1'
#
loop_
_entity.id
_entity.type
_entity.pdbx_description
1 polymer ?
#
loop_
_entity_poly.entity_id
_entity_poly.type
_entity_poly.pdbx_seq_one_letter_code
_entity_poly.pdbx_strand_id
1 'polypeptide(L)'
;QIIFLNFGKDFSFDLISLTNSLRENNINCEFFPEPLSVKKQLSYANKNEIPFAVFYGEEEREKKYLTLKDMNSGKQENLTLEKLIEKLKK
;
A
#
# COMPACT_ATOMS: atom_id res chain seq x y z
N GLN A 1 9.44 0.40 -5.31
CA GLN A 1 8.36 1.40 -5.21
C GLN A 1 7.07 0.69 -4.89
N ILE A 2 6.30 1.22 -3.95
CA ILE A 2 4.99 0.68 -3.60
C ILE A 2 3.95 1.79 -3.62
N ILE A 3 2.68 1.43 -3.85
CA ILE A 3 1.57 2.36 -3.74
C ILE A 3 0.51 1.84 -2.79
N PHE A 4 0.08 2.67 -1.86
CA PHE A 4 -1.04 2.39 -0.98
C PHE A 4 -2.35 2.89 -1.60
N LEU A 5 -3.28 1.96 -1.71
CA LEU A 5 -4.63 2.18 -2.20
C LEU A 5 -5.49 2.58 -1.01
N ASN A 6 -6.05 3.79 -1.07
CA ASN A 6 -6.89 4.32 -0.01
C ASN A 6 -8.36 3.94 -0.29
N PHE A 7 -8.92 3.10 0.58
CA PHE A 7 -10.30 2.62 0.48
C PHE A 7 -11.34 3.50 1.21
N GLY A 8 -10.97 4.66 1.78
CA GLY A 8 -11.95 5.51 2.47
C GLY A 8 -11.41 6.82 3.07
N LYS A 9 -12.30 7.67 3.58
CA LYS A 9 -11.95 9.01 4.10
C LYS A 9 -11.10 9.00 5.38
N ASP A 10 -11.06 7.90 6.11
CA ASP A 10 -10.50 7.84 7.48
C ASP A 10 -9.08 7.25 7.57
N PHE A 11 -8.60 6.62 6.50
CA PHE A 11 -7.32 5.88 6.52
C PHE A 11 -6.10 6.75 6.21
N SER A 12 -6.29 8.00 5.80
CA SER A 12 -5.21 8.90 5.40
C SER A 12 -4.20 9.12 6.53
N PHE A 13 -4.64 9.13 7.79
CA PHE A 13 -3.75 9.33 8.94
C PHE A 13 -2.86 8.11 9.21
N ASP A 14 -3.44 6.91 9.19
CA ASP A 14 -2.69 5.64 9.28
C ASP A 14 -1.69 5.50 8.13
N LEU A 15 -2.11 5.83 6.91
CA LEU A 15 -1.26 5.84 5.72
C LEU A 15 -0.08 6.79 5.86
N ILE A 16 -0.29 8.00 6.38
CA ILE A 16 0.80 8.98 6.61
C ILE A 16 1.83 8.39 7.58
N SER A 17 1.39 7.83 8.71
CA SER A 17 2.29 7.18 9.68
C SER A 17 3.06 6.01 9.06
N LEU A 18 2.37 5.15 8.30
CA LEU A 18 2.99 4.07 7.54
C LEU A 18 4.08 4.60 6.59
N THR A 19 3.71 5.53 5.74
CA THR A 19 4.59 6.07 4.70
C THR A 19 5.81 6.72 5.34
N ASN A 20 5.66 7.32 6.52
CA ASN A 20 6.78 7.88 7.29
C ASN A 20 7.74 6.78 7.74
N SER A 21 7.25 5.70 8.36
CA SER A 21 8.07 4.55 8.76
C SER A 21 8.77 3.89 7.57
N LEU A 22 8.11 3.81 6.41
CA LEU A 22 8.72 3.25 5.21
C LEU A 22 9.78 4.20 4.60
N ARG A 23 9.56 5.52 4.63
CA ARG A 23 10.56 6.51 4.22
C ARG A 23 11.81 6.47 5.08
N GLU A 24 11.68 6.29 6.40
CA GLU A 24 12.83 6.09 7.29
C GLU A 24 13.66 4.85 6.89
N ASN A 25 13.00 3.84 6.32
CA ASN A 25 13.66 2.64 5.81
C ASN A 25 14.13 2.76 4.35
N ASN A 26 14.20 3.97 3.77
CA ASN A 26 14.60 4.22 2.37
C ASN A 26 13.69 3.53 1.33
N ILE A 27 12.45 3.20 1.68
CA ILE A 27 11.51 2.56 0.77
C ILE A 27 10.68 3.64 0.08
N ASN A 28 10.70 3.69 -1.26
CA ASN A 28 9.84 4.60 -2.02
C ASN A 28 8.38 4.14 -1.96
N CYS A 29 7.57 4.95 -1.30
CA CYS A 29 6.15 4.68 -1.04
C CYS A 29 5.31 5.88 -1.45
N GLU A 30 4.22 5.60 -2.12
CA GLU A 30 3.23 6.58 -2.52
C GLU A 30 1.86 6.16 -1.99
N PHE A 31 0.98 7.10 -1.70
CA PHE A 31 -0.38 6.79 -1.27
C PHE A 31 -1.36 7.74 -1.92
N PHE A 32 -2.59 7.28 -2.13
CA PHE A 32 -3.66 8.14 -2.65
C PHE A 32 -4.31 8.95 -1.52
N PRO A 33 -4.23 10.30 -1.54
CA PRO A 33 -4.86 11.14 -0.52
C PRO A 33 -6.39 11.20 -0.68
N GLU A 34 -6.92 10.94 -1.88
CA GLU A 34 -8.35 10.85 -2.15
C GLU A 34 -8.84 9.39 -2.24
N PRO A 35 -10.04 9.09 -1.68
CA PRO A 35 -10.72 7.81 -1.87
C PRO A 35 -11.27 7.71 -3.30
N LEU A 36 -10.37 7.53 -4.25
CA LEU A 36 -10.69 7.24 -5.64
C LEU A 36 -11.05 5.77 -5.80
N SER A 37 -11.88 5.45 -6.80
CA SER A 37 -12.22 4.05 -7.09
C SER A 37 -10.96 3.21 -7.31
N VAL A 38 -10.92 2.03 -6.69
CA VAL A 38 -9.81 1.05 -6.73
C VAL A 38 -9.28 0.83 -8.14
N LYS A 39 -10.16 0.78 -9.15
CA LYS A 39 -9.79 0.66 -10.57
C LYS A 39 -8.88 1.79 -11.07
N LYS A 40 -9.13 3.05 -10.68
CA LYS A 40 -8.29 4.19 -11.07
C LYS A 40 -6.92 4.11 -10.42
N GLN A 41 -6.89 3.78 -9.13
CA GLN A 41 -5.65 3.67 -8.39
C GLN A 41 -4.79 2.49 -8.90
N LEU A 42 -5.39 1.33 -9.20
CA LEU A 42 -4.72 0.20 -9.87
C LEU A 42 -4.22 0.55 -11.26
N SER A 43 -5.01 1.30 -12.04
CA SER A 43 -4.58 1.74 -13.38
C SER A 43 -3.41 2.70 -13.30
N TYR A 44 -3.41 3.59 -12.30
CA TYR A 44 -2.28 4.48 -12.03
C TYR A 44 -1.04 3.70 -11.59
N ALA A 45 -1.20 2.71 -10.71
CA ALA A 45 -0.11 1.83 -10.29
C ALA A 45 0.53 1.11 -11.49
N ASN A 46 -0.29 0.53 -12.38
CA ASN A 46 0.20 -0.06 -13.63
C ASN A 46 0.90 0.96 -14.53
N LYS A 47 0.31 2.16 -14.68
CA LYS A 47 0.82 3.20 -15.58
C LYS A 47 2.14 3.82 -15.10
N ASN A 48 2.37 3.86 -13.79
CA ASN A 48 3.62 4.29 -13.17
C ASN A 48 4.59 3.13 -12.96
N GLU A 49 4.32 1.97 -13.57
CA GLU A 49 5.15 0.75 -13.48
C GLU A 49 5.46 0.36 -12.03
N ILE A 50 4.50 0.56 -11.13
CA ILE A 50 4.67 0.27 -9.70
C ILE A 50 4.55 -1.24 -9.52
N PRO A 51 5.62 -1.93 -9.08
CA PRO A 51 5.61 -3.39 -8.96
C PRO A 51 4.73 -3.90 -7.81
N PHE A 52 4.47 -3.07 -6.79
CA PHE A 52 3.70 -3.46 -5.61
C PHE A 52 2.57 -2.48 -5.30
N ALA A 53 1.35 -3.00 -5.17
CA ALA A 53 0.19 -2.25 -4.74
C ALA A 53 -0.31 -2.81 -3.40
N VAL A 54 -0.34 -1.97 -2.37
CA VAL A 54 -0.85 -2.33 -1.04
C VAL A 54 -2.28 -1.85 -0.91
N PHE A 55 -3.17 -2.78 -0.57
CA PHE A 55 -4.57 -2.51 -0.28
C PHE A 55 -4.68 -2.23 1.23
N TYR A 56 -5.27 -1.08 1.56
CA TYR A 56 -5.52 -0.67 2.92
C TYR A 56 -6.95 -0.15 3.07
N GLY A 57 -7.85 -1.03 3.52
CA GLY A 57 -9.23 -0.70 3.85
C GLY A 57 -9.63 -0.99 5.30
N GLU A 58 -10.94 -0.96 5.54
CA GLU A 58 -11.53 -1.13 6.87
C GLU A 58 -11.20 -2.51 7.47
N GLU A 59 -11.31 -3.57 6.67
CA GLU A 59 -10.93 -4.93 7.10
C GLU A 59 -9.45 -5.06 7.46
N GLU A 60 -8.57 -4.44 6.68
CA GLU A 60 -7.12 -4.41 6.94
C GLU A 60 -6.79 -3.70 8.24
N ARG A 61 -7.47 -2.57 8.51
CA ARG A 61 -7.34 -1.83 9.77
C ARG A 61 -7.82 -2.65 10.95
N GLU A 62 -8.99 -3.26 10.83
CA GLU A 62 -9.62 -4.04 11.91
C GLU A 62 -8.77 -5.28 12.25
N LYS A 63 -8.23 -5.95 11.24
CA LYS A 63 -7.43 -7.16 11.39
C LYS A 63 -5.92 -6.89 11.47
N LYS A 64 -5.50 -5.62 11.45
CA LYS A 64 -4.09 -5.16 11.52
C LYS A 64 -3.15 -5.81 10.50
N TYR A 65 -3.65 -6.14 9.31
CA TYR A 65 -2.83 -6.62 8.20
C TYR A 65 -2.98 -5.73 6.98
N LEU A 66 -2.05 -5.84 6.05
CA LEU A 66 -2.03 -5.14 4.79
C LEU A 66 -2.03 -6.18 3.68
N THR A 67 -2.81 -5.98 2.64
CA THR A 67 -2.76 -6.90 1.50
C THR A 67 -1.83 -6.32 0.43
N LEU A 68 -0.63 -6.87 0.32
CA LEU A 68 0.31 -6.52 -0.73
C LEU A 68 0.02 -7.35 -1.98
N LYS A 69 -0.22 -6.67 -3.10
CA LYS A 69 -0.34 -7.25 -4.42
C LYS A 69 0.90 -6.94 -5.23
N ASP A 70 1.54 -7.99 -5.69
CA ASP A 70 2.57 -7.94 -6.71
C ASP A 70 1.89 -7.77 -8.07
N MET A 71 2.14 -6.64 -8.74
CA MET A 71 1.59 -6.32 -10.05
C MET A 71 2.34 -7.06 -11.16
N ASN A 72 3.57 -7.51 -10.88
CA ASN A 72 4.45 -8.19 -11.83
C ASN A 72 4.10 -9.68 -11.93
N SER A 73 3.86 -10.33 -10.79
CA SER A 73 3.49 -11.75 -10.70
C SER A 73 1.98 -11.97 -10.53
N GLY A 74 1.20 -10.91 -10.25
CA GLY A 74 -0.23 -11.00 -9.94
C GLY A 74 -0.54 -11.61 -8.57
N LYS A 75 0.48 -11.95 -7.76
CA LYS A 75 0.33 -12.57 -6.45
C LYS A 75 -0.18 -11.57 -5.43
N GLN A 76 -1.08 -12.02 -4.56
CA GLN A 76 -1.58 -11.25 -3.42
C GLN A 76 -1.17 -11.97 -2.14
N GLU A 77 -0.54 -11.24 -1.22
CA GLU A 77 -0.12 -11.73 0.08
C GLU A 77 -0.58 -10.77 1.19
N ASN A 78 -1.06 -11.34 2.29
CA ASN A 78 -1.44 -10.59 3.47
C ASN A 78 -0.22 -10.53 4.40
N LEU A 79 0.27 -9.33 4.65
CA LEU A 79 1.47 -9.05 5.43
C LEU A 79 1.13 -8.02 6.50
N THR A 80 1.70 -8.13 7.69
CA THR A 80 1.64 -7.02 8.65
C THR A 80 2.53 -5.88 8.16
N LEU A 81 2.29 -4.69 8.72
CA LEU A 81 3.07 -3.48 8.47
C LEU A 81 4.58 -3.72 8.64
N GLU A 82 4.96 -4.44 9.69
CA GLU A 82 6.34 -4.84 9.98
C GLU A 82 6.91 -5.77 8.90
N LYS A 83 6.17 -6.84 8.54
CA LYS A 83 6.58 -7.77 7.48
C LYS A 83 6.68 -7.10 6.11
N LEU A 84 5.79 -6.14 5.83
CA LEU A 84 5.83 -5.34 4.62
C LEU A 84 7.13 -4.56 4.54
N ILE A 85 7.47 -3.84 5.62
CA ILE A 85 8.73 -3.08 5.70
C ILE A 85 9.93 -4.02 5.53
N GLU A 86 9.96 -5.16 6.22
CA GLU A 86 11.04 -6.14 6.08
C GLU A 86 11.17 -6.69 4.66
N LYS A 87 10.05 -7.01 4.00
CA LYS A 87 10.03 -7.54 2.63
C LYS A 87 10.53 -6.50 1.61
N LEU A 88 10.31 -5.23 1.87
CA LEU A 88 10.69 -4.12 0.98
C LEU A 88 12.08 -3.54 1.28
N LYS A 89 12.60 -3.77 2.49
CA LYS A 89 13.96 -3.37 2.90
C LYS A 89 15.04 -4.31 2.33
N LYS A 90 14.65 -5.51 1.91
CA LYS A 90 15.54 -6.57 1.44
C LYS A 90 15.92 -6.39 -0.02
#